data_AF-A0A9D6L445-F1
#
_entry.id   AF-A0A9D6L445-F1
#
_cell.length_a   1.000
_cell.length_b   1.000
_cell.length_c   1.000
_cell.angle_alpha   90.00
_cell.angle_beta   90.00
_cell.angle_gamma   90.00
#
_symmetry.space_group_name_H-M   'P 1'
#
loop_
_entity.id
_entity.type
_entity.pdbx_description
1 polymer ?
#
loop_
_entity_poly.entity_id
_entity_poly.type
_entity_poly.pdbx_seq_one_letter_code
_entity_poly.pdbx_strand_id
1 'polypeptide(L)'
;MGASVYISQNSKVPSSKKKSKEVSLSIISADYISEFIIDLHFSDGKREKVDFLPLFMKYVKGDNRKYFSSTQFKKFRVVDGNISWGRNEDVIFTLDSILSFPSRSKEEVLYII
;
A
#
# COMPACT_ATOMS: atom_id res chain seq x y z
N MET A 1 -6.56 -61.25 26.64
CA MET A 1 -5.43 -60.38 26.26
C MET A 1 -5.61 -59.93 24.83
N GLY A 2 -5.50 -58.63 24.54
CA GLY A 2 -5.18 -58.11 23.21
C GLY A 2 -6.36 -57.68 22.32
N ALA A 3 -6.63 -56.38 22.30
CA ALA A 3 -6.74 -55.58 21.06
C ALA A 3 -6.82 -54.09 21.43
N SER A 4 -5.68 -53.38 21.39
CA SER A 4 -5.67 -51.91 21.37
C SER A 4 -6.09 -51.45 19.98
N VAL A 5 -7.25 -50.81 19.89
CA VAL A 5 -7.72 -50.13 18.68
C VAL A 5 -7.06 -48.76 18.60
N TYR A 6 -6.14 -48.59 17.65
CA TYR A 6 -5.65 -47.28 17.23
C TYR A 6 -6.56 -46.77 16.11
N ILE A 7 -7.46 -45.82 16.42
CA ILE A 7 -8.19 -45.08 15.40
C ILE A 7 -7.39 -43.80 15.11
N SER A 8 -6.76 -43.75 13.94
CA SER A 8 -6.08 -42.55 13.46
C SER A 8 -7.14 -41.49 13.11
N GLN A 9 -6.97 -40.30 13.68
CA GLN A 9 -7.76 -39.12 13.35
C GLN A 9 -7.31 -38.60 11.97
N ASN A 10 -7.71 -39.27 10.90
CA ASN A 10 -7.60 -38.70 9.56
C ASN A 10 -8.80 -37.78 9.30
N SER A 11 -8.84 -36.66 10.02
CA SER A 11 -9.73 -35.54 9.72
C SER A 11 -9.27 -34.89 8.43
N LYS A 12 -9.72 -35.42 7.29
CA LYS A 12 -9.80 -34.67 6.03
C LYS A 12 -10.84 -33.58 6.23
N VAL A 13 -10.40 -32.46 6.78
CA VAL A 13 -11.17 -31.22 6.81
C VAL A 13 -11.37 -30.82 5.35
N PRO A 14 -12.62 -30.68 4.85
CA PRO A 14 -12.84 -29.99 3.60
C PRO A 14 -12.45 -28.54 3.84
N SER A 15 -11.34 -28.09 3.26
CA SER A 15 -10.92 -26.70 3.31
C SER A 15 -11.91 -25.85 2.51
N SER A 16 -13.03 -25.49 3.12
CA SER A 16 -13.88 -24.41 2.67
C SER A 16 -13.15 -23.09 2.89
N LYS A 17 -12.08 -22.85 2.14
CA LYS A 17 -11.61 -21.50 1.86
C LYS A 17 -12.66 -20.89 0.93
N LYS A 18 -13.63 -20.24 1.57
CA LYS A 18 -14.55 -19.28 0.96
C LYS A 18 -13.72 -18.42 0.00
N LYS A 19 -13.97 -18.61 -1.30
CA LYS A 19 -13.39 -17.83 -2.39
C LYS A 19 -14.04 -16.44 -2.35
N SER A 20 -13.73 -15.65 -1.33
CA SER A 20 -13.91 -14.19 -1.42
C SER A 20 -13.02 -13.76 -2.56
N LYS A 21 -13.63 -13.16 -3.58
CA LYS A 21 -12.94 -12.51 -4.68
C LYS A 21 -11.91 -11.57 -4.05
N GLU A 22 -10.67 -12.03 -3.95
CA GLU A 22 -9.55 -11.27 -3.44
C GLU A 22 -9.31 -10.23 -4.52
N VAL A 23 -10.02 -9.12 -4.42
CA VAL A 23 -9.81 -7.99 -5.31
C VAL A 23 -8.43 -7.50 -4.93
N SER A 24 -7.43 -7.91 -5.71
CA SER A 24 -6.06 -7.41 -5.62
C SER A 24 -6.10 -5.92 -5.91
N LEU A 25 -6.32 -5.12 -4.86
CA LEU A 25 -6.22 -3.67 -4.94
C LEU A 25 -4.80 -3.34 -5.38
N SER A 26 -4.69 -2.58 -6.45
CA SER A 26 -3.43 -2.18 -7.05
C SER A 26 -3.56 -0.75 -7.54
N ILE A 27 -2.45 -0.01 -7.49
CA ILE A 27 -2.39 1.34 -8.07
C ILE A 27 -2.28 1.17 -9.58
N ILE A 28 -3.27 1.68 -10.32
CA ILE A 28 -3.30 1.61 -11.79
C ILE A 28 -2.70 2.86 -12.43
N SER A 29 -2.83 4.01 -11.79
CA SER A 29 -2.25 5.27 -12.22
C SER A 29 -2.06 6.19 -11.02
N ALA A 30 -1.21 7.19 -11.18
CA ALA A 30 -0.93 8.15 -10.14
C ALA A 30 -0.63 9.51 -10.79
N ASP A 31 -1.24 10.56 -10.27
CA ASP A 31 -1.13 11.92 -10.79
C ASP A 31 -0.52 12.84 -9.73
N TYR A 32 0.50 13.60 -10.12
CA TYR A 32 1.10 14.59 -9.25
C TYR A 32 0.15 15.78 -9.06
N ILE A 33 -0.16 16.13 -7.81
CA ILE A 33 -1.01 17.29 -7.50
C ILE A 33 -0.15 18.49 -7.12
N SER A 34 0.54 18.42 -5.98
CA SER A 34 1.31 19.53 -5.42
C SER A 34 2.25 19.07 -4.31
N GLU A 35 3.38 19.76 -4.11
CA GLU A 35 4.37 19.44 -3.08
C GLU A 35 4.78 17.95 -3.06
N PHE A 36 4.23 17.18 -2.12
CA PHE A 36 4.40 15.72 -1.97
C PHE A 36 3.07 14.94 -2.03
N ILE A 37 2.03 15.57 -2.55
CA ILE A 37 0.70 14.99 -2.68
C ILE A 37 0.55 14.39 -4.08
N ILE A 38 0.16 13.12 -4.09
CA ILE A 38 -0.13 12.36 -5.30
C ILE A 38 -1.56 11.83 -5.20
N ASP A 39 -2.34 12.00 -6.26
CA ASP A 39 -3.64 11.38 -6.42
C ASP A 39 -3.44 9.99 -7.00
N LEU A 40 -3.73 8.96 -6.19
CA LEU A 40 -3.58 7.56 -6.58
C LEU A 40 -4.92 7.06 -7.10
N HIS A 41 -4.90 6.45 -8.29
CA HIS A 41 -6.02 5.65 -8.78
C HIS A 41 -5.79 4.19 -8.49
N PHE A 42 -6.81 3.57 -7.91
CA PHE A 42 -6.82 2.14 -7.65
C PHE A 42 -7.64 1.39 -8.70
N SER A 43 -7.34 0.11 -8.84
CA SER A 43 -8.05 -0.82 -9.72
C SER A 43 -9.53 -1.00 -9.39
N ASP A 44 -9.98 -0.59 -8.20
CA ASP A 44 -11.40 -0.60 -7.80
C ASP A 44 -12.17 0.65 -8.26
N GLY A 45 -11.51 1.57 -8.97
CA GLY A 45 -12.08 2.82 -9.45
C GLY A 45 -12.07 3.96 -8.42
N LYS A 46 -11.54 3.73 -7.21
CA LYS A 46 -11.36 4.78 -6.22
C LYS A 46 -10.13 5.63 -6.52
N ARG A 47 -10.19 6.85 -6.03
CA ARG A 47 -9.10 7.83 -6.07
C ARG A 47 -8.81 8.30 -4.65
N GLU A 48 -7.55 8.32 -4.27
CA GLU A 48 -7.15 8.83 -2.96
C GLU A 48 -5.95 9.74 -3.09
N LYS A 49 -6.06 10.93 -2.51
CA LYS A 49 -4.95 11.87 -2.38
C LYS A 49 -4.13 11.47 -1.16
N VAL A 50 -2.89 11.11 -1.40
CA VAL A 50 -1.98 10.67 -0.34
C VAL A 50 -0.84 11.69 -0.23
N ASP A 51 -0.59 12.14 0.99
CA ASP A 51 0.60 12.94 1.31
C ASP A 51 1.79 12.02 1.57
N PHE A 52 2.76 12.03 0.64
CA PHE A 52 3.98 11.24 0.76
C PHE A 52 5.05 11.92 1.61
N LEU A 53 4.88 13.18 2.03
CA LEU A 53 5.86 13.86 2.89
C LEU A 53 6.15 13.09 4.20
N PRO A 54 5.15 12.70 5.02
CA PRO A 54 5.41 11.93 6.25
C PRO A 54 6.04 10.57 5.97
N LEU A 55 5.65 9.90 4.87
CA LEU A 55 6.23 8.64 4.42
C LEU A 55 7.71 8.82 4.08
N PHE A 56 8.04 9.85 3.30
CA PHE A 56 9.41 10.20 2.96
C PHE A 56 10.22 10.56 4.21
N MET A 57 9.70 11.38 5.11
CA MET A 57 10.39 11.74 6.35
C MET A 57 10.70 10.52 7.23
N LYS A 58 9.81 9.53 7.26
CA LYS A 58 9.98 8.33 8.07
C LYS A 58 10.92 7.31 7.43
N TYR A 59 10.74 7.02 6.15
CA TYR A 59 11.41 5.90 5.46
C TYR A 59 12.58 6.33 4.59
N VAL A 60 12.57 7.54 4.04
CA VAL A 60 13.60 8.02 3.12
C VAL A 60 14.70 8.75 3.90
N LYS A 61 15.88 8.14 3.96
CA LYS A 61 17.06 8.67 4.68
C LYS A 61 18.33 8.54 3.82
N GLY A 62 19.39 9.24 4.22
CA GLY A 62 20.68 9.20 3.53
C GLY A 62 20.61 9.70 2.09
N ASP A 63 21.23 8.97 1.16
CA ASP A 63 21.37 9.33 -0.26
C ASP A 63 20.04 9.43 -1.02
N ASN A 64 18.99 8.80 -0.49
CA ASN A 64 17.64 8.87 -1.08
C ASN A 64 16.95 10.21 -0.79
N ARG A 65 17.53 11.09 0.03
CA ARG A 65 17.00 12.45 0.25
C ARG A 65 16.94 13.30 -1.02
N LYS A 66 17.67 12.93 -2.08
CA LYS A 66 17.56 13.55 -3.41
C LYS A 66 16.12 13.60 -3.94
N TYR A 67 15.27 12.64 -3.53
CA TYR A 67 13.87 12.56 -3.93
C TYR A 67 12.94 13.54 -3.20
N PHE A 68 13.42 14.27 -2.17
CA PHE A 68 12.68 15.38 -1.56
C PHE A 68 12.65 16.64 -2.44
N SER A 69 13.44 16.68 -3.51
CA SER A 69 13.32 17.78 -4.47
C SER A 69 12.07 17.58 -5.34
N SER A 70 11.27 18.62 -5.54
CA SER A 70 10.05 18.56 -6.38
C SER A 70 10.33 17.96 -7.77
N THR A 71 11.47 18.30 -8.37
CA THR A 71 11.88 17.79 -9.69
C THR A 71 12.12 16.28 -9.70
N GLN A 72 12.67 15.71 -8.63
CA GLN A 72 12.92 14.27 -8.54
C GLN A 72 11.67 13.54 -8.05
N PHE A 73 10.89 14.17 -7.18
CA PHE A 73 9.61 13.62 -6.70
C PHE A 73 8.63 13.41 -7.85
N LYS A 74 8.53 14.33 -8.80
CA LYS A 74 7.68 14.20 -10.00
C LYS A 74 8.05 13.04 -10.93
N LYS A 75 9.22 12.41 -10.75
CA LYS A 75 9.70 11.29 -11.58
C LYS A 75 9.27 9.92 -11.04
N PHE A 76 8.25 9.87 -10.20
CA PHE A 76 7.69 8.60 -9.74
C PHE A 76 7.17 7.78 -10.91
N ARG A 77 7.08 6.47 -10.69
CA ARG A 77 6.52 5.50 -11.63
C ARG A 77 5.63 4.53 -10.89
N VAL A 78 4.52 4.17 -11.52
CA VAL A 78 3.69 3.06 -11.05
C VAL A 78 4.22 1.78 -11.67
N VAL A 79 4.62 0.83 -10.83
CA VAL A 79 5.20 -0.47 -11.23
C VAL A 79 4.57 -1.55 -10.35
N ASP A 80 3.99 -2.58 -10.98
CA ASP A 80 3.36 -3.72 -10.31
C ASP A 80 2.35 -3.35 -9.20
N GLY A 81 1.56 -2.30 -9.44
CA GLY A 81 0.54 -1.85 -8.47
C GLY A 81 1.10 -1.04 -7.30
N ASN A 82 2.39 -0.70 -7.32
CA ASN A 82 3.09 0.10 -6.32
C ASN A 82 3.64 1.38 -6.96
N ILE A 83 4.10 2.31 -6.13
CA ILE A 83 4.73 3.54 -6.60
C ILE A 83 6.21 3.55 -6.22
N SER A 84 7.06 3.80 -7.21
CA SER A 84 8.51 3.77 -7.08
C SER A 84 9.16 5.06 -7.57
N TRP A 85 10.30 5.41 -6.98
CA TRP A 85 11.15 6.52 -7.37
C TRP A 85 12.57 6.02 -7.67
N GLY A 86 13.18 6.62 -8.68
CA GLY A 86 14.51 6.26 -9.14
C GLY A 86 14.50 5.40 -10.40
N ARG A 87 15.69 5.20 -10.98
CA ARG A 87 15.84 4.35 -12.17
C ARG A 87 15.85 2.86 -11.83
N ASN A 88 16.30 2.52 -10.63
CA ASN A 88 16.43 1.15 -10.13
C ASN A 88 15.52 0.93 -8.92
N GLU A 89 14.38 1.63 -8.87
CA GLU A 89 13.42 1.50 -7.78
C GLU A 89 14.05 1.77 -6.39
N ASP A 90 14.93 2.79 -6.32
CA ASP A 90 15.66 3.19 -5.11
C ASP A 90 14.74 3.39 -3.89
N VAL A 91 13.51 3.85 -4.12
CA VAL A 91 12.47 4.03 -3.10
C VAL A 91 11.16 3.46 -3.64
N ILE A 92 10.58 2.49 -2.94
CA ILE A 92 9.30 1.87 -3.31
C ILE A 92 8.35 2.01 -2.14
N PHE A 93 7.14 2.50 -2.41
CA PHE A 93 6.04 2.47 -1.47
C PHE A 93 4.98 1.51 -1.97
N THR A 94 4.74 0.46 -1.18
CA THR A 94 3.69 -0.51 -1.44
C THR A 94 2.33 0.05 -1.04
N LEU A 95 1.27 -0.51 -1.64
CA LEU A 95 -0.10 -0.15 -1.26
C LEU A 95 -0.33 -0.28 0.25
N ASP A 96 0.17 -1.34 0.88
CA ASP A 96 0.05 -1.57 2.32
C ASP A 96 0.69 -0.45 3.14
N SER A 97 1.89 0.00 2.73
CA SER A 97 2.58 1.12 3.37
C SER A 97 1.84 2.44 3.20
N ILE A 98 1.11 2.61 2.10
CA ILE A 98 0.30 3.80 1.85
C ILE A 98 -0.97 3.77 2.69
N LEU A 99 -1.70 2.65 2.69
CA LEU A 99 -2.95 2.49 3.44
C LEU A 99 -2.74 2.43 4.95
N SER A 100 -1.59 1.92 5.40
CA SER A 100 -1.21 1.89 6.82
C SER A 100 -0.98 3.29 7.39
N PHE A 101 -0.62 4.25 6.54
CA PHE A 101 -0.46 5.64 6.95
C PHE A 101 -1.76 6.36 6.68
N PRO A 102 -2.48 6.80 7.72
CA PRO A 102 -3.67 7.59 7.51
C PRO A 102 -3.26 8.88 6.79
N SER A 103 -3.61 8.97 5.51
CA SER A 103 -3.57 10.19 4.72
C SER A 103 -4.33 11.24 5.52
N ARG A 104 -3.64 12.26 6.03
CA ARG A 104 -4.27 13.36 6.79
C ARG A 104 -5.02 14.31 5.85
N SER A 105 -5.74 13.78 4.87
CA SER A 105 -6.65 14.47 3.98
C SER A 105 -8.08 14.11 4.39
N LYS A 106 -8.39 14.34 5.67
CA LYS A 106 -9.72 14.73 6.09
C LYS A 106 -9.55 16.03 6.84
N GLU A 107 -9.80 17.13 6.14
CA GLU A 107 -10.23 18.36 6.79
C GLU A 107 -11.56 18.06 7.47
N GLU A 108 -11.53 17.42 8.64
CA GLU A 108 -12.51 17.73 9.67
C GLU A 108 -12.10 19.09 10.24
N VAL A 109 -12.49 20.16 9.53
CA VAL A 109 -12.79 21.41 10.21
C VAL A 109 -14.05 21.14 11.03
N LEU A 110 -13.87 20.52 12.19
CA LEU A 110 -14.86 20.51 13.25
C LEU A 110 -14.36 21.45 14.35
N TYR A 111 -14.39 22.76 14.07
CA TYR A 111 -14.55 23.72 15.14
C TYR A 111 -16.06 23.91 15.33
N ILE A 112 -16.63 23.10 16.23
CA ILE A 112 -17.83 23.50 16.97
C ILE A 112 -17.32 24.33 18.15
N ILE A 113 -17.56 25.65 18.13
CA ILE A 113 -18.06 26.41 19.29
C ILE A 113 -18.85 27.60 18.75
#